data_AF-A0A4U5JYS6-F1
#
_entry.id   AF-A0A4U5JYS6-F1
#
_cell.length_a   1.000
_cell.length_b   1.000
_cell.length_c   1.000
_cell.angle_alpha   90.00
_cell.angle_beta   90.00
_cell.angle_gamma   90.00
#
_symmetry.space_group_name_H-M   'P 1'
#
loop_
_entity.id
_entity.type
_entity.pdbx_description
1 polymer ?
#
loop_
_entity_poly.entity_id
_entity_poly.type
_entity_poly.pdbx_seq_one_letter_code
_entity_poly.pdbx_strand_id
1 'polypeptide(L)'
;MASLSKESIELINRFGRQPGVEPEQAAALETIICSSDVLARLLNLAVSIGCIKHISLLPQGAHAGGQYVSSDDSIRIELGALKRPYDAIFLLGHEIQHSLNKSSLEEAIERFRISVSSISRSTLPVHDYTEAIDGLISAHRYDEAKAEIAGWNALVASVREKNPSAELSDVYVAAPYRAADFVDFSGEHPRNYSYTPKSNITLNTDLSLEATKPNIEAMGKNFFDAPELAKIGDLGKSNYATYYGVEALEFCIAQERANAKLFGEKPKMRVDLDRLGLSEKLLEEEGLNLGRSKVPQPYYDTDLSPAGLRYFDHTQGGRYDHQYVPQAAHLPDADPQASLIDRFIDALERDDKVALSLARAMYINSEDGQQLIQDSMAHAQERKAEAAAYIRFRDLSANPDGPSLGTLTGRRDPRDWDHPDHALYSAIRRELPPQVSDEAAAHVMLQAKQAGIVEPRDLDGVEVRNDRAFVAGKHLQAAHADLSQDPPPMREIVRQSELLDQQMAQDRAQWLAQQQELARSGPSISR
;
A
#
# COMPACT_ATOMS: atom_id res chain seq x y z
N MET A 1 -7.12 43.19 21.31
CA MET A 1 -7.62 43.01 19.94
C MET A 1 -6.56 43.45 18.96
N ALA A 2 -6.06 42.55 18.13
CA ALA A 2 -5.13 42.90 17.06
C ALA A 2 -5.92 43.52 15.90
N SER A 3 -5.49 44.69 15.42
CA SER A 3 -6.07 45.32 14.23
C SER A 3 -5.44 44.77 12.96
N LEU A 4 -6.21 44.71 11.88
CA LEU A 4 -5.65 44.44 10.55
C LEU A 4 -4.66 45.54 10.15
N SER A 5 -3.59 45.13 9.45
CA SER A 5 -2.66 46.07 8.83
C SER A 5 -3.31 46.77 7.64
N LYS A 6 -2.70 47.86 7.17
CA LYS A 6 -3.20 48.59 5.98
C LYS A 6 -3.22 47.69 4.75
N GLU A 7 -2.22 46.83 4.62
CA GLU A 7 -2.04 45.89 3.52
C GLU A 7 -3.13 44.81 3.54
N SER A 8 -3.44 44.24 4.72
CA SER A 8 -4.53 43.29 4.89
C SER A 8 -5.91 43.91 4.63
N ILE A 9 -6.12 45.16 5.05
CA ILE A 9 -7.36 45.90 4.73
C ILE A 9 -7.49 46.10 3.22
N GLU A 10 -6.42 46.52 2.53
CA GLU A 10 -6.46 46.68 1.07
C GLU A 10 -6.69 45.34 0.35
N LEU A 11 -6.18 44.24 0.89
CA LEU A 11 -6.47 42.90 0.38
C LEU A 11 -7.98 42.59 0.40
N ILE A 12 -8.67 42.86 1.51
CA ILE A 12 -10.12 42.67 1.66
C ILE A 12 -10.89 43.66 0.78
N ASN A 13 -10.46 44.92 0.70
CA ASN A 13 -11.08 45.92 -0.17
C ASN A 13 -11.04 45.50 -1.65
N ARG A 14 -9.93 44.90 -2.09
CA ARG A 14 -9.82 44.37 -3.46
C ARG A 14 -10.75 43.19 -3.68
N PHE A 15 -10.93 42.31 -2.70
CA PHE A 15 -11.94 41.25 -2.76
C PHE A 15 -13.36 41.83 -2.91
N GLY A 16 -13.71 42.86 -2.13
CA GLY A 16 -15.01 43.53 -2.22
C GLY A 16 -15.28 44.27 -3.55
N ARG A 17 -14.27 44.46 -4.40
CA ARG A 17 -14.42 45.03 -5.75
C ARG A 17 -14.53 43.97 -6.85
N GLN A 18 -14.44 42.68 -6.51
CA GLN A 18 -14.55 41.61 -7.49
C GLN A 18 -16.00 41.45 -8.00
N PRO A 19 -16.20 41.13 -9.29
CA PRO A 19 -17.52 40.83 -9.80
C PRO A 19 -18.19 39.69 -9.02
N GLY A 20 -19.44 39.90 -8.60
CA GLY A 20 -20.21 38.91 -7.83
C GLY A 20 -19.98 38.96 -6.32
N VAL A 21 -19.14 39.87 -5.81
CA VAL A 21 -19.01 40.14 -4.37
C VAL A 21 -19.81 41.38 -4.01
N GLU A 22 -20.77 41.24 -3.10
CA GLU A 22 -21.55 42.35 -2.57
C GLU A 22 -20.79 43.07 -1.44
N PRO A 23 -20.97 44.41 -1.26
CA PRO A 23 -20.29 45.16 -0.21
C PRO A 23 -20.47 44.57 1.21
N GLU A 24 -21.66 44.03 1.51
CA GLU A 24 -21.92 43.40 2.80
C GLU A 24 -21.08 42.13 3.02
N GLN A 25 -20.71 41.42 1.96
CA GLN A 25 -19.89 40.20 2.05
C GLN A 25 -18.43 40.53 2.34
N ALA A 26 -17.90 41.61 1.75
CA ALA A 26 -16.57 42.10 2.09
C ALA A 26 -16.51 42.62 3.54
N ALA A 27 -17.54 43.35 3.97
CA ALA A 27 -17.66 43.80 5.36
C ALA A 27 -17.82 42.61 6.34
N ALA A 28 -18.55 41.56 5.94
CA ALA A 28 -18.67 40.34 6.73
C ALA A 28 -17.33 39.62 6.87
N LEU A 29 -16.55 39.51 5.78
CA LEU A 29 -15.21 38.94 5.81
C LEU A 29 -14.28 39.71 6.76
N GLU A 30 -14.27 41.04 6.67
CA GLU A 30 -13.50 41.90 7.59
C GLU A 30 -13.92 41.69 9.05
N THR A 31 -15.23 41.66 9.31
CA THR A 31 -15.79 41.44 10.64
C THR A 31 -15.39 40.07 11.20
N ILE A 32 -15.46 39.03 10.38
CA ILE A 32 -15.05 37.65 10.73
C ILE A 32 -13.58 37.64 11.13
N ILE A 33 -12.69 38.20 10.31
CA ILE A 33 -11.26 38.20 10.59
C ILE A 33 -10.94 39.01 11.85
N CYS A 34 -11.57 40.16 12.03
CA CYS A 34 -11.37 41.01 13.21
C CYS A 34 -11.99 40.45 14.49
N SER A 35 -12.85 39.43 14.41
CA SER A 35 -13.48 38.79 15.57
C SER A 35 -12.60 37.71 16.23
N SER A 36 -11.34 37.57 15.79
CA SER A 36 -10.33 36.71 16.38
C SER A 36 -8.97 37.39 16.22
N ASP A 37 -8.37 37.83 17.33
CA ASP A 37 -7.06 38.46 17.28
C ASP A 37 -5.96 37.53 16.74
N VAL A 38 -6.08 36.22 16.93
CA VAL A 38 -5.20 35.19 16.34
C VAL A 38 -5.34 35.21 14.82
N LEU A 39 -6.57 35.19 14.30
CA LEU A 39 -6.81 35.20 12.86
C LEU A 39 -6.29 36.49 12.20
N ALA A 40 -6.55 37.64 12.81
CA ALA A 40 -6.07 38.93 12.33
C ALA A 40 -4.53 39.00 12.29
N ARG A 41 -3.85 38.48 13.34
CA ARG A 41 -2.38 38.39 13.36
C ARG A 41 -1.86 37.44 12.29
N LEU A 42 -2.52 36.30 12.09
CA LEU A 42 -2.12 35.29 11.11
C LEU A 42 -2.20 35.86 9.69
N LEU A 43 -3.30 36.55 9.35
CA LEU A 43 -3.45 37.22 8.06
C LEU A 43 -2.39 38.31 7.86
N ASN A 44 -2.20 39.18 8.86
CA ASN A 44 -1.19 40.24 8.80
C ASN A 44 0.22 39.66 8.55
N LEU A 45 0.58 38.58 9.24
CA LEU A 45 1.85 37.90 9.02
C LEU A 45 1.96 37.40 7.58
N ALA A 46 1.00 36.60 7.12
CA ALA A 46 1.01 36.00 5.79
C ALA A 46 1.05 37.05 4.66
N VAL A 47 0.35 38.17 4.82
CA VAL A 47 0.41 39.31 3.89
C VAL A 47 1.79 39.99 3.95
N SER A 48 2.32 40.23 5.15
CA SER A 48 3.60 40.93 5.33
C SER A 48 4.80 40.21 4.73
N ILE A 49 4.78 38.87 4.75
CA ILE A 49 5.84 38.04 4.16
C ILE A 49 5.52 37.63 2.70
N GLY A 50 4.38 38.08 2.16
CA GLY A 50 4.00 37.89 0.76
C GLY A 50 3.48 36.49 0.41
N CYS A 51 3.15 35.65 1.41
CA CYS A 51 2.55 34.32 1.21
C CYS A 51 1.07 34.38 0.80
N ILE A 52 0.40 35.50 1.06
CA ILE A 52 -0.94 35.80 0.56
C ILE A 52 -0.93 37.12 -0.19
N LYS A 53 -1.38 37.10 -1.44
CA LYS A 53 -1.48 38.26 -2.32
C LYS A 53 -2.91 38.58 -2.73
N HIS A 54 -3.79 37.58 -2.72
CA HIS A 54 -5.18 37.71 -3.18
C HIS A 54 -6.16 36.99 -2.24
N ILE A 55 -7.38 37.52 -2.17
CA ILE A 55 -8.56 36.80 -1.70
C ILE A 55 -9.52 36.81 -2.87
N SER A 56 -10.09 35.65 -3.23
CA SER A 56 -10.92 35.48 -4.42
C SER A 56 -12.13 34.60 -4.13
N LEU A 57 -13.11 34.62 -5.04
CA LEU A 57 -14.23 33.69 -4.99
C LEU A 57 -13.79 32.26 -5.32
N LEU A 58 -14.31 31.29 -4.56
CA LEU A 58 -14.19 29.89 -4.94
C LEU A 58 -15.05 29.61 -6.19
N PRO A 59 -14.53 28.88 -7.20
CA PRO A 59 -15.30 28.55 -8.39
C PRO A 59 -16.59 27.77 -8.08
N GLN A 60 -17.64 28.01 -8.87
CA GLN A 60 -18.90 27.26 -8.73
C GLN A 60 -18.67 25.76 -8.97
N GLY A 61 -19.24 24.92 -8.10
CA GLY A 61 -19.10 23.46 -8.19
C GLY A 61 -17.90 22.89 -7.46
N ALA A 62 -17.06 23.73 -6.83
CA ALA A 62 -16.02 23.24 -5.92
C ALA A 62 -16.66 22.56 -4.70
N HIS A 63 -16.09 21.42 -4.29
CA HIS A 63 -16.54 20.63 -3.13
C HIS A 63 -15.86 21.05 -1.82
N ALA A 64 -15.53 22.34 -1.66
CA ALA A 64 -14.83 22.88 -0.49
C ALA A 64 -15.47 24.18 0.01
N GLY A 65 -15.30 24.50 1.30
CA GLY A 65 -15.72 25.78 1.87
C GLY A 65 -14.74 26.93 1.60
N GLY A 66 -13.47 26.60 1.37
CA GLY A 66 -12.39 27.49 1.02
C GLY A 66 -11.19 26.69 0.53
N GLN A 67 -10.20 27.37 -0.05
CA GLN A 67 -8.98 26.75 -0.54
C GLN A 67 -7.85 27.77 -0.67
N TYR A 68 -6.67 27.45 -0.16
CA TYR A 68 -5.42 28.13 -0.52
C TYR A 68 -4.90 27.62 -1.87
N VAL A 69 -4.55 28.55 -2.76
CA VAL A 69 -3.99 28.25 -4.08
C VAL A 69 -2.57 28.82 -4.17
N SER A 70 -1.60 27.90 -4.18
CA SER A 70 -0.18 28.23 -4.14
C SER A 70 0.36 28.88 -5.42
N SER A 71 -0.30 28.68 -6.57
CA SER A 71 0.16 29.19 -7.86
C SER A 71 -0.03 30.70 -8.03
N ASP A 72 -1.02 31.28 -7.36
CA ASP A 72 -1.30 32.71 -7.36
C ASP A 72 -1.27 33.34 -5.96
N ASP A 73 -0.90 32.58 -4.92
CA ASP A 73 -0.89 33.02 -3.52
C ASP A 73 -2.26 33.58 -3.08
N SER A 74 -3.35 32.88 -3.45
CA SER A 74 -4.71 33.30 -3.14
C SER A 74 -5.41 32.42 -2.11
N ILE A 75 -6.23 33.03 -1.26
CA ILE A 75 -7.28 32.31 -0.53
C ILE A 75 -8.57 32.45 -1.31
N ARG A 76 -9.18 31.32 -1.66
CA ARG A 76 -10.48 31.26 -2.35
C ARG A 76 -11.55 30.86 -1.35
N ILE A 77 -12.66 31.60 -1.32
CA ILE A 77 -13.70 31.43 -0.30
C ILE A 77 -15.06 31.25 -0.98
N GLU A 78 -15.83 30.29 -0.49
CA GLU A 78 -17.24 30.15 -0.84
C GLU A 78 -18.08 31.18 -0.07
N LEU A 79 -18.86 32.03 -0.75
CA LEU A 79 -19.61 33.10 -0.10
C LEU A 79 -20.62 32.59 0.95
N GLY A 80 -21.15 31.38 0.77
CA GLY A 80 -22.03 30.74 1.74
C GLY A 80 -21.34 30.45 3.08
N ALA A 81 -20.03 30.22 3.09
CA ALA A 81 -19.25 30.00 4.31
C ALA A 81 -19.30 31.21 5.25
N LEU A 82 -19.34 32.44 4.72
CA LEU A 82 -19.38 33.68 5.52
C LEU A 82 -20.65 33.81 6.38
N LYS A 83 -21.72 33.05 6.06
CA LYS A 83 -22.96 33.03 6.85
C LYS A 83 -22.84 32.24 8.15
N ARG A 84 -21.78 31.44 8.29
CA ARG A 84 -21.47 30.66 9.50
C ARG A 84 -20.14 31.18 10.07
N PRO A 85 -20.17 32.25 10.89
CA PRO A 85 -18.97 33.00 11.23
C PRO A 85 -17.91 32.15 11.93
N TYR A 86 -18.28 31.26 12.85
CA TYR A 86 -17.31 30.39 13.53
C TYR A 86 -16.65 29.38 12.60
N ASP A 87 -17.43 28.74 11.72
CA ASP A 87 -16.87 27.86 10.68
C ASP A 87 -15.92 28.62 9.74
N ALA A 88 -16.29 29.86 9.38
CA ALA A 88 -15.47 30.72 8.53
C ALA A 88 -14.17 31.15 9.23
N ILE A 89 -14.19 31.44 10.54
CA ILE A 89 -12.98 31.76 11.32
C ILE A 89 -12.02 30.58 11.30
N PHE A 90 -12.52 29.38 11.57
CA PHE A 90 -11.72 28.15 11.53
C PHE A 90 -11.12 27.93 10.13
N LEU A 91 -11.98 27.96 9.11
CA LEU A 91 -11.59 27.78 7.71
C LEU A 91 -10.49 28.78 7.31
N LEU A 92 -10.68 30.08 7.59
CA LEU A 92 -9.69 31.09 7.23
C LEU A 92 -8.36 30.87 7.96
N GLY A 93 -8.39 30.49 9.24
CA GLY A 93 -7.18 30.13 9.98
C GLY A 93 -6.43 28.97 9.33
N HIS A 94 -7.17 27.93 8.90
CA HIS A 94 -6.67 26.77 8.18
C HIS A 94 -6.05 27.17 6.82
N GLU A 95 -6.79 27.87 5.95
CA GLU A 95 -6.29 28.27 4.62
C GLU A 95 -5.09 29.23 4.68
N ILE A 96 -5.07 30.17 5.63
CA ILE A 96 -3.91 31.06 5.81
C ILE A 96 -2.69 30.25 6.24
N GLN A 97 -2.86 29.23 7.08
CA GLN A 97 -1.73 28.44 7.57
C GLN A 97 -1.08 27.61 6.45
N HIS A 98 -1.84 27.10 5.47
CA HIS A 98 -1.26 26.50 4.27
C HIS A 98 -0.31 27.45 3.55
N SER A 99 -0.67 28.74 3.43
CA SER A 99 0.20 29.75 2.81
C SER A 99 1.54 29.93 3.54
N LEU A 100 1.54 29.79 4.87
CA LEU A 100 2.72 29.90 5.71
C LEU A 100 3.58 28.63 5.66
N ASN A 101 2.97 27.48 5.39
CA ASN A 101 3.65 26.20 5.25
C ASN A 101 4.20 25.96 3.83
N LYS A 102 3.76 26.75 2.84
CA LYS A 102 4.11 26.63 1.41
C LYS A 102 5.58 26.32 1.16
N SER A 103 6.52 27.11 1.73
CA SER A 103 7.95 26.91 1.48
C SER A 103 8.43 25.52 1.91
N SER A 104 7.97 25.00 3.05
CA SER A 104 8.35 23.67 3.53
C SER A 104 7.74 22.57 2.68
N LEU A 105 6.51 22.76 2.17
CA LEU A 105 5.87 21.82 1.27
C LEU A 105 6.56 21.82 -0.11
N GLU A 106 6.91 22.98 -0.66
CA GLU A 106 7.67 23.10 -1.91
C GLU A 106 9.03 22.41 -1.83
N GLU A 107 9.74 22.54 -0.70
CA GLU A 107 10.98 21.80 -0.46
C GLU A 107 10.75 20.28 -0.43
N ALA A 108 9.64 19.81 0.14
CA ALA A 108 9.30 18.38 0.16
C ALA A 108 8.96 17.86 -1.24
N ILE A 109 8.21 18.63 -2.03
CA ILE A 109 7.90 18.34 -3.44
C ILE A 109 9.19 18.25 -4.26
N GLU A 110 10.13 19.17 -4.04
CA GLU A 110 11.42 19.15 -4.76
C GLU A 110 12.27 17.93 -4.36
N ARG A 111 12.35 17.61 -3.07
CA ARG A 111 13.02 16.38 -2.60
C ARG A 111 12.39 15.13 -3.22
N PHE A 112 11.07 15.06 -3.25
CA PHE A 112 10.34 13.97 -3.91
C PHE A 112 10.73 13.85 -5.38
N ARG A 113 10.67 14.95 -6.15
CA ARG A 113 11.02 14.96 -7.57
C ARG A 113 12.47 14.52 -7.83
N ILE A 114 13.41 14.98 -7.01
CA ILE A 114 14.82 14.57 -7.07
C ILE A 114 14.96 13.07 -6.82
N SER A 115 14.31 12.54 -5.78
CA SER A 115 14.34 11.10 -5.45
C SER A 115 13.77 10.25 -6.56
N VAL A 116 12.58 10.59 -7.08
CA VAL A 116 11.95 9.87 -8.21
C VAL A 116 12.83 9.94 -9.47
N SER A 117 13.42 11.09 -9.76
CA SER A 117 14.35 11.22 -10.89
C SER A 117 15.63 10.40 -10.71
N SER A 118 16.11 10.22 -9.48
CA SER A 118 17.28 9.38 -9.17
C SER A 118 16.95 7.90 -9.35
N ILE A 119 15.82 7.45 -8.78
CA ILE A 119 15.33 6.07 -8.87
C ILE A 119 15.11 5.67 -10.33
N SER A 120 14.29 6.45 -11.07
CA SER A 120 13.91 6.14 -12.46
C SER A 120 15.08 6.11 -13.45
N ARG A 121 16.19 6.78 -13.15
CA ARG A 121 17.42 6.81 -13.98
C ARG A 121 18.49 5.84 -13.51
N SER A 122 18.24 5.13 -12.40
CA SER A 122 19.18 4.14 -11.90
C SER A 122 19.27 2.94 -12.84
N THR A 123 20.34 2.16 -12.73
CA THR A 123 20.50 0.89 -13.45
C THR A 123 20.13 -0.31 -12.58
N LEU A 124 19.34 -0.10 -11.53
CA LEU A 124 18.92 -1.16 -10.63
C LEU A 124 17.81 -1.98 -11.28
N PRO A 125 17.74 -3.29 -11.01
CA PRO A 125 16.68 -4.15 -11.55
C PRO A 125 15.31 -3.88 -10.91
N VAL A 126 15.26 -3.19 -9.77
CA VAL A 126 14.05 -2.81 -9.05
C VAL A 126 14.12 -1.32 -8.73
N HIS A 127 13.06 -0.61 -9.07
CA HIS A 127 12.83 0.80 -8.77
C HIS A 127 11.74 0.91 -7.71
N ASP A 128 12.13 1.08 -6.45
CA ASP A 128 11.21 1.20 -5.32
C ASP A 128 10.93 2.68 -5.02
N TYR A 129 9.68 3.09 -5.20
CA TYR A 129 9.24 4.47 -5.01
C TYR A 129 8.63 4.73 -3.64
N THR A 130 8.51 3.71 -2.79
CA THR A 130 7.78 3.77 -1.51
C THR A 130 8.27 4.91 -0.63
N GLU A 131 9.58 5.00 -0.36
CA GLU A 131 10.14 6.03 0.52
C GLU A 131 9.95 7.45 -0.03
N ALA A 132 10.03 7.62 -1.36
CA ALA A 132 9.81 8.92 -1.99
C ALA A 132 8.36 9.37 -1.82
N ILE A 133 7.39 8.47 -2.09
CA ILE A 133 5.96 8.76 -1.95
C ILE A 133 5.61 9.03 -0.47
N ASP A 134 6.13 8.20 0.46
CA ASP A 134 5.95 8.35 1.92
C ASP A 134 6.39 9.74 2.39
N GLY A 135 7.54 10.22 1.92
CA GLY A 135 8.04 11.55 2.25
C GLY A 135 7.14 12.69 1.79
N LEU A 136 6.48 12.56 0.63
CA LEU A 136 5.55 13.56 0.11
C LEU A 136 4.20 13.52 0.86
N ILE A 137 3.61 12.33 1.04
CA ILE A 137 2.36 12.15 1.80
C ILE A 137 2.53 12.67 3.23
N SER A 138 3.66 12.34 3.88
CA SER A 138 3.99 12.83 5.22
C SER A 138 4.11 14.36 5.29
N ALA A 139 4.60 15.01 4.23
CA ALA A 139 4.68 16.47 4.18
C ALA A 139 3.29 17.11 4.09
N HIS A 140 2.38 16.56 3.28
CA HIS A 140 0.99 16.98 3.23
C HIS A 140 0.26 16.73 4.54
N ARG A 141 0.47 15.57 5.17
CA ARG A 141 -0.07 15.26 6.50
C ARG A 141 0.36 16.28 7.55
N TYR A 142 1.62 16.70 7.51
CA TYR A 142 2.15 17.72 8.40
C TYR A 142 1.55 19.11 8.13
N ASP A 143 1.30 19.44 6.85
CA ASP A 143 0.69 20.70 6.42
C ASP A 143 -0.76 20.82 6.93
N GLU A 144 -1.60 19.82 6.63
CA GLU A 144 -3.00 19.72 7.07
C GLU A 144 -3.11 19.75 8.59
N ALA A 145 -2.29 18.97 9.31
CA ALA A 145 -2.29 18.95 10.77
C ALA A 145 -1.99 20.32 11.38
N LYS A 146 -1.05 21.09 10.80
CA LYS A 146 -0.78 22.46 11.26
C LYS A 146 -1.90 23.43 10.90
N ALA A 147 -2.50 23.28 9.72
CA ALA A 147 -3.63 24.09 9.28
C ALA A 147 -4.83 23.93 10.22
N GLU A 148 -5.15 22.69 10.59
CA GLU A 148 -6.17 22.38 11.59
C GLU A 148 -5.89 23.05 12.95
N ILE A 149 -4.65 22.97 13.46
CA ILE A 149 -4.26 23.64 14.71
C ILE A 149 -4.46 25.17 14.62
N ALA A 150 -4.12 25.78 13.48
CA ALA A 150 -4.30 27.21 13.27
C ALA A 150 -5.79 27.60 13.21
N GLY A 151 -6.62 26.80 12.53
CA GLY A 151 -8.08 26.96 12.51
C GLY A 151 -8.69 26.86 13.90
N TRP A 152 -8.29 25.85 14.68
CA TRP A 152 -8.71 25.67 16.07
C TRP A 152 -8.37 26.88 16.94
N ASN A 153 -7.12 27.35 16.87
CA ASN A 153 -6.66 28.49 17.67
C ASN A 153 -7.39 29.79 17.29
N ALA A 154 -7.69 29.98 16.00
CA ALA A 154 -8.49 31.11 15.54
C ALA A 154 -9.92 31.06 16.10
N LEU A 155 -10.55 29.88 16.08
CA LEU A 155 -11.89 29.65 16.63
C LEU A 155 -11.92 29.88 18.15
N VAL A 156 -11.01 29.26 18.90
CA VAL A 156 -10.89 29.41 20.35
C VAL A 156 -10.72 30.88 20.74
N ALA A 157 -9.84 31.61 20.06
CA ALA A 157 -9.64 33.03 20.31
C ALA A 157 -10.93 33.83 20.12
N SER A 158 -11.69 33.57 19.05
CA SER A 158 -12.97 34.26 18.82
C SER A 158 -14.02 33.98 19.89
N VAL A 159 -14.16 32.72 20.29
CA VAL A 159 -15.10 32.32 21.35
C VAL A 159 -14.72 32.99 22.66
N ARG A 160 -13.43 33.02 23.00
CA ARG A 160 -12.94 33.63 24.24
C ARG A 160 -12.95 35.16 24.25
N GLU A 161 -12.80 35.81 23.10
CA GLU A 161 -12.99 37.26 23.00
C GLU A 161 -14.41 37.68 23.37
N LYS A 162 -15.42 36.88 22.98
CA LYS A 162 -16.82 37.13 23.33
C LYS A 162 -17.17 36.68 24.75
N ASN A 163 -16.58 35.57 25.20
CA ASN A 163 -16.76 35.02 26.54
C ASN A 163 -15.39 34.63 27.13
N PRO A 164 -14.74 35.51 27.92
CA PRO A 164 -13.41 35.23 28.49
C PRO A 164 -13.35 33.99 29.40
N SER A 165 -14.50 33.57 29.93
CA SER A 165 -14.69 32.36 30.74
C SER A 165 -15.16 31.15 29.95
N ALA A 166 -15.13 31.20 28.61
CA ALA A 166 -15.57 30.09 27.78
C ALA A 166 -14.84 28.79 28.12
N GLU A 167 -15.60 27.71 28.18
CA GLU A 167 -15.12 26.35 28.36
C GLU A 167 -15.08 25.60 27.03
N LEU A 168 -14.56 24.37 27.03
CA LEU A 168 -14.43 23.55 25.82
C LEU A 168 -15.79 23.28 25.15
N SER A 169 -16.85 23.20 25.95
CA SER A 169 -18.23 23.05 25.48
C SER A 169 -18.70 24.24 24.64
N ASP A 170 -18.33 25.47 25.02
CA ASP A 170 -18.66 26.68 24.27
C ASP A 170 -17.99 26.69 22.90
N VAL A 171 -16.72 26.24 22.83
CA VAL A 171 -15.98 26.11 21.58
C VAL A 171 -16.61 25.03 20.69
N TYR A 172 -16.96 23.88 21.26
CA TYR A 172 -17.62 22.80 20.52
C TYR A 172 -18.97 23.24 19.95
N VAL A 173 -19.82 23.89 20.76
CA VAL A 173 -21.14 24.37 20.31
C VAL A 173 -21.03 25.45 19.24
N ALA A 174 -19.96 26.26 19.27
CA ALA A 174 -19.75 27.31 18.27
C ALA A 174 -19.49 26.76 16.86
N ALA A 175 -18.78 25.63 16.73
CA ALA A 175 -18.48 24.98 15.46
C ALA A 175 -18.32 23.45 15.63
N PRO A 176 -19.41 22.69 15.82
CA PRO A 176 -19.35 21.29 16.27
C PRO A 176 -18.66 20.35 15.27
N TYR A 177 -18.83 20.59 13.97
CA TYR A 177 -18.17 19.80 12.93
C TYR A 177 -16.65 20.01 12.93
N ARG A 178 -16.18 21.25 13.16
CA ARG A 178 -14.75 21.57 13.20
C ARG A 178 -14.10 21.16 14.53
N ALA A 179 -14.84 21.29 15.62
CA ALA A 179 -14.36 20.93 16.94
C ALA A 179 -14.30 19.40 17.17
N ALA A 180 -14.97 18.60 16.34
CA ALA A 180 -15.01 17.15 16.46
C ALA A 180 -13.63 16.49 16.34
N ASP A 181 -12.68 17.10 15.64
CA ASP A 181 -11.31 16.59 15.48
C ASP A 181 -10.43 16.83 16.72
N PHE A 182 -10.92 17.66 17.67
CA PHE A 182 -10.21 18.07 18.87
C PHE A 182 -10.88 17.59 20.16
N VAL A 183 -12.20 17.40 20.14
CA VAL A 183 -13.02 17.20 21.34
C VAL A 183 -13.84 15.93 21.21
N ASP A 184 -13.70 15.06 22.20
CA ASP A 184 -14.66 13.98 22.43
C ASP A 184 -15.81 14.50 23.27
N PHE A 185 -17.03 14.03 22.96
CA PHE A 185 -18.19 14.26 23.80
C PHE A 185 -18.84 12.93 24.20
N SER A 186 -19.38 12.88 25.42
CA SER A 186 -20.07 11.71 25.94
C SER A 186 -21.29 12.13 26.76
N GLY A 187 -22.29 11.26 26.88
CA GLY A 187 -23.53 11.51 27.62
C GLY A 187 -24.79 11.44 26.76
N GLU A 188 -25.94 11.72 27.38
CA GLU A 188 -27.26 11.60 26.73
C GLU A 188 -27.79 12.95 26.26
N HIS A 189 -28.30 12.99 25.03
CA HIS A 189 -29.05 14.13 24.51
C HIS A 189 -30.34 14.34 25.31
N PRO A 190 -30.82 15.57 25.60
CA PRO A 190 -30.23 16.88 25.31
C PRO A 190 -29.49 17.52 26.50
N ARG A 191 -29.35 16.82 27.63
CA ARG A 191 -28.76 17.36 28.86
C ARG A 191 -27.79 16.33 29.41
N ASN A 192 -26.56 16.77 29.66
CA ASN A 192 -25.42 16.02 30.21
C ASN A 192 -24.35 15.59 29.20
N TYR A 193 -24.08 16.37 28.16
CA TYR A 193 -22.84 16.19 27.41
C TYR A 193 -21.64 16.65 28.24
N SER A 194 -20.68 15.75 28.44
CA SER A 194 -19.34 16.05 28.93
C SER A 194 -18.41 16.19 27.72
N TYR A 195 -17.64 17.28 27.69
CA TYR A 195 -16.70 17.59 26.63
C TYR A 195 -15.28 17.47 27.16
N THR A 196 -14.47 16.64 26.53
CA THR A 196 -13.06 16.43 26.91
C THR A 196 -12.19 16.53 25.67
N PRO A 197 -10.97 17.09 25.77
CA PRO A 197 -10.01 17.00 24.67
C PRO A 197 -9.79 15.54 24.29
N LYS A 198 -9.60 15.25 23.00
CA LYS A 198 -9.17 13.91 22.57
C LYS A 198 -7.91 13.49 23.31
N SER A 199 -7.82 12.21 23.65
CA SER A 199 -6.77 11.70 24.56
C SER A 199 -5.33 11.88 24.04
N ASN A 200 -5.15 12.13 22.74
CA ASN A 200 -3.86 12.33 22.09
C ASN A 200 -3.45 13.81 21.94
N ILE A 201 -4.32 14.77 22.27
CA ILE A 201 -3.98 16.20 22.24
C ILE A 201 -3.80 16.76 23.65
N THR A 202 -2.98 17.81 23.78
CA THR A 202 -2.82 18.56 25.04
C THR A 202 -3.12 20.03 24.79
N LEU A 203 -4.28 20.49 25.28
CA LEU A 203 -4.67 21.90 25.24
C LEU A 203 -3.96 22.70 26.35
N ASN A 204 -3.66 23.95 26.04
CA ASN A 204 -3.28 24.96 27.02
C ASN A 204 -4.47 25.31 27.94
N THR A 205 -4.21 26.01 29.04
CA THR A 205 -5.26 26.47 29.96
C THR A 205 -6.24 27.45 29.30
N ASP A 206 -5.80 28.13 28.25
CA ASP A 206 -6.65 29.00 27.45
C ASP A 206 -7.43 28.26 26.34
N LEU A 207 -7.37 26.92 26.32
CA LEU A 207 -7.95 26.02 25.30
C LEU A 207 -7.25 26.06 23.93
N SER A 208 -6.21 26.88 23.76
CA SER A 208 -5.40 26.84 22.54
C SER A 208 -4.59 25.54 22.46
N LEU A 209 -4.18 25.16 21.25
CA LEU A 209 -3.34 24.00 20.98
C LEU A 209 -2.02 24.48 20.37
N GLU A 210 -0.92 24.30 21.08
CA GLU A 210 0.41 24.61 20.54
C GLU A 210 0.82 23.56 19.49
N ALA A 211 1.41 23.99 18.38
CA ALA A 211 1.88 23.13 17.30
C ALA A 211 3.21 22.40 17.65
N THR A 212 3.21 21.70 18.78
CA THR A 212 4.31 20.81 19.20
C THR A 212 4.31 19.53 18.37
N LYS A 213 5.44 18.81 18.32
CA LYS A 213 5.50 17.53 17.58
C LYS A 213 4.39 16.53 17.98
N PRO A 214 4.09 16.32 19.28
CA PRO A 214 2.99 15.44 19.68
C PRO A 214 1.61 15.91 19.21
N ASN A 215 1.32 17.21 19.30
CA ASN A 215 0.02 17.74 18.89
C ASN A 215 -0.17 17.72 17.37
N ILE A 216 0.89 17.97 16.61
CA ILE A 216 0.86 17.82 15.14
C ILE A 216 0.62 16.36 14.76
N GLU A 217 1.30 15.41 15.42
CA GLU A 217 1.07 13.99 15.17
C GLU A 217 -0.36 13.56 15.54
N ALA A 218 -0.90 14.11 16.63
CA ALA A 218 -2.27 13.87 17.04
C ALA A 218 -3.28 14.38 15.99
N MET A 219 -3.08 15.57 15.44
CA MET A 219 -3.95 16.09 14.38
C MET A 219 -3.77 15.37 13.05
N GLY A 220 -2.56 14.90 12.73
CA GLY A 220 -2.36 13.97 11.62
C GLY A 220 -3.26 12.73 11.76
N LYS A 221 -3.33 12.14 12.95
CA LYS A 221 -4.21 10.98 13.20
C LYS A 221 -5.70 11.31 13.22
N ASN A 222 -6.06 12.42 13.86
CA ASN A 222 -7.47 12.76 14.09
C ASN A 222 -8.16 13.26 12.83
N PHE A 223 -7.41 13.91 11.92
CA PHE A 223 -7.94 14.56 10.74
C PHE A 223 -7.47 13.90 9.44
N PHE A 224 -6.16 13.83 9.20
CA PHE A 224 -5.61 13.36 7.91
C PHE A 224 -5.78 11.84 7.73
N ASP A 225 -5.47 11.07 8.77
CA ASP A 225 -5.54 9.60 8.76
C ASP A 225 -6.95 9.07 9.07
N ALA A 226 -7.94 9.96 9.21
CA ALA A 226 -9.29 9.57 9.59
C ALA A 226 -9.87 8.57 8.57
N PRO A 227 -10.47 7.45 9.02
CA PRO A 227 -10.93 6.39 8.13
C PRO A 227 -12.20 6.77 7.35
N GLU A 228 -12.89 7.83 7.76
CA GLU A 228 -14.02 8.36 7.01
C GLU A 228 -13.53 9.05 5.74
N LEU A 229 -14.22 8.84 4.62
CA LEU A 229 -13.90 9.57 3.39
C LEU A 229 -14.00 11.07 3.68
N ALA A 230 -12.90 11.78 3.47
CA ALA A 230 -12.83 13.24 3.61
C ALA A 230 -13.75 13.96 2.61
N LYS A 231 -14.35 13.22 1.67
CA LYS A 231 -15.19 13.70 0.57
C LYS A 231 -14.49 14.75 -0.29
N ILE A 232 -13.18 14.59 -0.41
CA ILE A 232 -12.32 15.35 -1.30
C ILE A 232 -12.15 14.59 -2.63
N GLY A 233 -11.46 15.22 -3.58
CA GLY A 233 -11.21 14.63 -4.89
C GLY A 233 -12.33 14.83 -5.89
N ASP A 234 -12.11 14.36 -7.12
CA ASP A 234 -12.96 14.66 -8.29
C ASP A 234 -14.42 14.18 -8.11
N LEU A 235 -14.63 13.08 -7.39
CA LEU A 235 -15.96 12.55 -7.08
C LEU A 235 -16.40 12.73 -5.62
N GLY A 236 -15.59 13.39 -4.78
CA GLY A 236 -15.85 13.50 -3.35
C GLY A 236 -15.86 12.14 -2.64
N LYS A 237 -15.03 11.20 -3.10
CA LYS A 237 -14.91 9.84 -2.56
C LYS A 237 -13.49 9.51 -2.11
N SER A 238 -12.57 10.47 -2.10
CA SER A 238 -11.22 10.27 -1.62
C SER A 238 -11.09 10.44 -0.11
N ASN A 239 -9.97 9.92 0.39
CA ASN A 239 -9.34 10.36 1.63
C ASN A 239 -8.05 11.15 1.30
N TYR A 240 -7.46 11.80 2.31
CA TYR A 240 -6.29 12.65 2.11
C TYR A 240 -5.07 11.89 1.57
N ALA A 241 -4.78 10.70 2.11
CA ALA A 241 -3.68 9.88 1.63
C ALA A 241 -3.81 9.55 0.14
N THR A 242 -5.01 9.12 -0.30
CA THR A 242 -5.30 8.80 -1.71
C THR A 242 -5.19 10.04 -2.60
N TYR A 243 -5.80 11.15 -2.19
CA TYR A 243 -5.80 12.39 -2.97
C TYR A 243 -4.37 12.87 -3.29
N TYR A 244 -3.47 12.90 -2.31
CA TYR A 244 -2.06 13.24 -2.55
C TYR A 244 -1.25 12.10 -3.16
N GLY A 245 -1.64 10.85 -2.88
CA GLY A 245 -1.03 9.65 -3.43
C GLY A 245 -1.18 9.54 -4.95
N VAL A 246 -2.31 9.99 -5.51
CA VAL A 246 -2.55 10.05 -6.97
C VAL A 246 -1.49 10.91 -7.64
N GLU A 247 -1.28 12.16 -7.19
CA GLU A 247 -0.28 13.06 -7.80
C GLU A 247 1.14 12.46 -7.73
N ALA A 248 1.50 11.92 -6.56
CA ALA A 248 2.80 11.29 -6.36
C ALA A 248 3.00 10.11 -7.31
N LEU A 249 2.00 9.23 -7.40
CA LEU A 249 2.07 8.03 -8.20
C LEU A 249 2.11 8.34 -9.70
N GLU A 250 1.26 9.24 -10.19
CA GLU A 250 1.28 9.67 -11.60
C GLU A 250 2.66 10.20 -12.01
N PHE A 251 3.30 10.99 -11.15
CA PHE A 251 4.65 11.49 -11.40
C PHE A 251 5.68 10.36 -11.45
N CYS A 252 5.63 9.41 -10.50
CA CYS A 252 6.50 8.22 -10.50
C CYS A 252 6.35 7.41 -11.79
N ILE A 253 5.11 7.12 -12.21
CA ILE A 253 4.81 6.36 -13.43
C ILE A 253 5.33 7.10 -14.67
N ALA A 254 5.13 8.41 -14.74
CA ALA A 254 5.63 9.22 -15.85
C ALA A 254 7.17 9.18 -15.95
N GLN A 255 7.88 9.30 -14.81
CA GLN A 255 9.34 9.23 -14.78
C GLN A 255 9.86 7.82 -15.09
N GLU A 256 9.23 6.77 -14.55
CA GLU A 256 9.58 5.37 -14.84
C GLU A 256 9.49 5.10 -16.34
N ARG A 257 8.37 5.46 -16.98
CA ARG A 257 8.18 5.26 -18.42
C ARG A 257 9.15 6.04 -19.30
N ALA A 258 9.54 7.23 -18.87
CA ALA A 258 10.43 8.10 -19.63
C ALA A 258 11.91 7.70 -19.53
N ASN A 259 12.34 7.19 -18.36
CA ASN A 259 13.75 7.07 -18.04
C ASN A 259 14.25 5.64 -17.84
N ALA A 260 13.40 4.69 -17.43
CA ALA A 260 13.85 3.39 -16.97
C ALA A 260 14.53 2.58 -18.09
N LYS A 261 15.81 2.27 -17.90
CA LYS A 261 16.66 1.54 -18.85
C LYS A 261 17.51 0.52 -18.12
N LEU A 262 17.35 -0.76 -18.47
CA LEU A 262 18.18 -1.84 -17.91
C LEU A 262 18.58 -2.81 -19.02
N PHE A 263 19.69 -2.57 -19.73
CA PHE A 263 20.34 -3.53 -20.65
C PHE A 263 19.41 -4.47 -21.48
N GLY A 264 18.30 -3.94 -22.03
CA GLY A 264 17.35 -4.71 -22.85
C GLY A 264 16.06 -5.15 -22.13
N GLU A 265 16.00 -5.03 -20.81
CA GLU A 265 14.82 -5.26 -19.96
C GLU A 265 14.36 -3.95 -19.29
N LYS A 266 13.12 -3.93 -18.80
CA LYS A 266 12.60 -2.82 -17.99
C LYS A 266 12.79 -3.15 -16.50
N PRO A 267 13.29 -2.21 -15.68
CA PRO A 267 13.24 -2.33 -14.23
C PRO A 267 11.83 -2.64 -13.71
N LYS A 268 11.77 -3.36 -12.59
CA LYS A 268 10.51 -3.64 -11.89
C LYS A 268 10.16 -2.46 -10.99
N MET A 269 9.07 -1.77 -11.29
CA MET A 269 8.50 -0.76 -10.39
C MET A 269 7.96 -1.46 -9.13
N ARG A 270 8.27 -0.92 -7.96
CA ARG A 270 7.81 -1.39 -6.66
C ARG A 270 7.20 -0.24 -5.86
N VAL A 271 6.08 -0.53 -5.19
CA VAL A 271 5.38 0.39 -4.27
C VAL A 271 4.73 -0.45 -3.18
N ASP A 272 4.91 -0.08 -1.92
CA ASP A 272 4.27 -0.69 -0.73
C ASP A 272 3.03 0.16 -0.38
N LEU A 273 1.82 -0.28 -0.74
CA LEU A 273 0.63 0.56 -0.60
C LEU A 273 0.14 0.66 0.85
N ASP A 274 0.28 -0.40 1.63
CA ASP A 274 -0.14 -0.53 3.03
C ASP A 274 0.70 0.39 3.90
N ARG A 275 2.04 0.40 3.73
CA ARG A 275 2.89 1.39 4.41
C ARG A 275 2.50 2.83 4.09
N LEU A 276 2.05 3.08 2.85
CA LEU A 276 1.65 4.41 2.42
C LEU A 276 0.20 4.77 2.82
N GLY A 277 -0.56 3.84 3.40
CA GLY A 277 -1.99 4.02 3.68
C GLY A 277 -2.82 4.20 2.40
N LEU A 278 -2.35 3.66 1.28
CA LEU A 278 -2.98 3.76 -0.03
C LEU A 278 -3.74 2.48 -0.39
N SER A 279 -4.71 2.63 -1.29
CA SER A 279 -5.44 1.52 -1.87
C SER A 279 -5.49 1.68 -3.39
N GLU A 280 -5.07 0.66 -4.14
CA GLU A 280 -5.19 0.65 -5.62
C GLU A 280 -6.62 1.01 -6.06
N LYS A 281 -7.62 0.45 -5.38
CA LYS A 281 -9.02 0.75 -5.64
C LYS A 281 -9.34 2.24 -5.48
N LEU A 282 -8.94 2.85 -4.37
CA LEU A 282 -9.25 4.25 -4.12
C LEU A 282 -8.46 5.16 -5.07
N LEU A 283 -7.21 4.83 -5.40
CA LEU A 283 -6.42 5.57 -6.39
C LEU A 283 -7.12 5.57 -7.76
N GLU A 284 -7.64 4.43 -8.20
CA GLU A 284 -8.35 4.31 -9.48
C GLU A 284 -9.75 4.95 -9.47
N GLU A 285 -10.48 4.86 -8.37
CA GLU A 285 -11.77 5.55 -8.19
C GLU A 285 -11.58 7.07 -8.07
N GLU A 286 -10.42 7.53 -7.59
CA GLU A 286 -10.05 8.95 -7.60
C GLU A 286 -9.75 9.44 -9.03
N GLY A 287 -9.27 8.57 -9.91
CA GLY A 287 -9.08 8.87 -11.34
C GLY A 287 -7.61 9.02 -11.73
N LEU A 288 -6.88 7.91 -11.83
CA LEU A 288 -5.47 7.90 -12.23
C LEU A 288 -5.27 8.30 -13.71
N ASN A 289 -4.38 9.27 -13.93
CA ASN A 289 -3.95 9.73 -15.24
C ASN A 289 -2.53 9.26 -15.60
N LEU A 290 -2.46 8.17 -16.36
CA LEU A 290 -1.18 7.63 -16.85
C LEU A 290 -0.57 8.42 -18.04
N GLY A 291 -1.16 9.56 -18.40
CA GLY A 291 -0.73 10.44 -19.49
C GLY A 291 -1.15 9.97 -20.88
N ARG A 292 -0.34 10.29 -21.90
CA ARG A 292 -0.66 9.96 -23.32
C ARG A 292 -0.81 8.45 -23.56
N SER A 293 0.01 7.66 -22.87
CA SER A 293 -0.08 6.20 -22.93
C SER A 293 -1.04 5.73 -21.85
N LYS A 294 -2.22 5.31 -22.26
CA LYS A 294 -3.26 4.74 -21.37
C LYS A 294 -3.04 3.27 -21.05
N VAL A 295 -1.91 2.69 -21.48
CA VAL A 295 -1.53 1.32 -21.14
C VAL A 295 -1.39 1.21 -19.62
N PRO A 296 -1.89 0.15 -18.96
CA PRO A 296 -1.72 -0.06 -17.52
C PRO A 296 -0.23 -0.10 -17.12
N GLN A 297 0.11 0.42 -15.94
CA GLN A 297 1.49 0.38 -15.42
C GLN A 297 1.66 -0.82 -14.49
N PRO A 298 2.48 -1.83 -14.84
CA PRO A 298 2.79 -2.92 -13.93
C PRO A 298 3.62 -2.40 -12.75
N TYR A 299 3.31 -2.88 -11.55
CA TYR A 299 4.10 -2.66 -10.34
C TYR A 299 4.05 -3.90 -9.41
N TYR A 300 5.05 -4.00 -8.53
CA TYR A 300 5.10 -5.03 -7.50
C TYR A 300 4.72 -4.43 -6.16
N ASP A 301 3.63 -4.95 -5.61
CA ASP A 301 3.08 -4.55 -4.32
C ASP A 301 3.72 -5.39 -3.21
N THR A 302 4.50 -4.78 -2.31
CA THR A 302 5.22 -5.52 -1.25
C THR A 302 4.44 -5.80 0.02
N ASP A 303 3.20 -5.33 0.09
CA ASP A 303 2.25 -5.70 1.14
C ASP A 303 1.82 -7.16 1.00
N LEU A 304 1.91 -7.68 -0.23
CA LEU A 304 1.66 -9.07 -0.56
C LEU A 304 2.94 -9.89 -0.34
N SER A 305 2.81 -11.07 0.26
CA SER A 305 3.92 -12.01 0.41
C SER A 305 3.65 -13.32 -0.35
N PRO A 306 4.35 -13.59 -1.47
CA PRO A 306 5.35 -12.73 -2.13
C PRO A 306 4.72 -11.51 -2.80
N ALA A 307 5.56 -10.51 -3.09
CA ALA A 307 5.14 -9.28 -3.74
C ALA A 307 4.35 -9.59 -5.02
N GLY A 308 3.08 -9.17 -5.04
CA GLY A 308 2.17 -9.47 -6.14
C GLY A 308 2.40 -8.51 -7.30
N LEU A 309 2.51 -9.04 -8.52
CA LEU A 309 2.42 -8.20 -9.71
C LEU A 309 0.98 -7.68 -9.82
N ARG A 310 0.86 -6.36 -9.90
CA ARG A 310 -0.39 -5.62 -10.04
C ARG A 310 -0.25 -4.55 -11.12
N TYR A 311 -1.33 -3.82 -11.36
CA TYR A 311 -1.41 -2.81 -12.40
C TYR A 311 -2.10 -1.57 -11.86
N PHE A 312 -1.51 -0.41 -12.09
CA PHE A 312 -2.22 0.85 -12.01
C PHE A 312 -2.87 1.14 -13.36
N ASP A 313 -4.19 1.27 -13.38
CA ASP A 313 -4.96 1.56 -14.58
C ASP A 313 -5.15 3.05 -14.83
N HIS A 314 -5.37 3.39 -16.10
CA HIS A 314 -5.80 4.73 -16.46
C HIS A 314 -7.32 4.84 -16.31
N THR A 315 -7.73 5.63 -15.33
CA THR A 315 -9.15 5.82 -14.99
C THR A 315 -9.59 7.28 -15.04
N GLN A 316 -8.72 8.23 -15.44
CA GLN A 316 -9.14 9.60 -15.75
C GLN A 316 -9.55 9.76 -17.22
N GLY A 317 -10.86 9.78 -17.50
CA GLY A 317 -11.43 9.96 -18.83
C GLY A 317 -11.26 8.72 -19.72
N GLY A 318 -12.30 7.90 -19.82
CA GLY A 318 -12.28 6.70 -20.66
C GLY A 318 -13.39 5.71 -20.35
N ARG A 319 -13.15 4.43 -20.67
CA ARG A 319 -14.11 3.33 -20.41
C ARG A 319 -14.30 3.06 -18.91
N TYR A 320 -13.24 3.23 -18.12
CA TYR A 320 -13.22 3.00 -16.67
C TYR A 320 -13.10 4.31 -15.91
N ASP A 321 -13.77 5.37 -16.40
CA ASP A 321 -13.70 6.70 -15.79
C ASP A 321 -14.11 6.65 -14.32
N HIS A 322 -13.16 6.97 -13.42
CA HIS A 322 -13.27 6.87 -11.96
C HIS A 322 -13.83 5.52 -11.47
N GLN A 323 -13.46 4.42 -12.14
CA GLN A 323 -13.87 3.07 -11.77
C GLN A 323 -12.64 2.18 -11.59
N TYR A 324 -12.61 1.46 -10.46
CA TYR A 324 -11.61 0.43 -10.21
C TYR A 324 -11.65 -0.66 -11.28
N VAL A 325 -10.47 -1.02 -11.79
CA VAL A 325 -10.24 -2.09 -12.75
C VAL A 325 -9.71 -3.30 -11.99
N PRO A 326 -10.50 -4.39 -11.86
CA PRO A 326 -10.03 -5.57 -11.14
C PRO A 326 -8.84 -6.21 -11.85
N GLN A 327 -7.89 -6.75 -11.07
CA GLN A 327 -6.70 -7.45 -11.60
C GLN A 327 -7.00 -8.52 -12.67
N ALA A 328 -8.16 -9.17 -12.59
CA ALA A 328 -8.62 -10.14 -13.59
C ALA A 328 -8.77 -9.58 -15.02
N ALA A 329 -8.90 -8.25 -15.18
CA ALA A 329 -9.04 -7.57 -16.46
C ALA A 329 -7.74 -7.53 -17.29
N HIS A 330 -6.58 -7.80 -16.67
CA HIS A 330 -5.26 -7.77 -17.32
C HIS A 330 -4.80 -9.12 -17.87
N LEU A 331 -5.68 -10.13 -17.84
CA LEU A 331 -5.41 -11.44 -18.43
C LEU A 331 -5.51 -11.36 -19.98
N PRO A 332 -4.52 -11.84 -20.74
CA PRO A 332 -4.62 -11.91 -22.21
C PRO A 332 -5.66 -12.96 -22.63
N ASP A 333 -6.69 -12.54 -23.38
CA ASP A 333 -7.74 -13.37 -24.03
C ASP A 333 -8.02 -14.71 -23.34
N ALA A 334 -8.48 -14.65 -22.09
CA ALA A 334 -9.05 -15.81 -21.42
C ALA A 334 -10.53 -15.89 -21.81
N ASP A 335 -10.96 -17.04 -22.33
CA ASP A 335 -12.39 -17.39 -22.34
C ASP A 335 -12.95 -17.09 -20.94
N PRO A 336 -13.94 -16.19 -20.81
CA PRO A 336 -14.51 -15.83 -19.52
C PRO A 336 -15.05 -17.03 -18.74
N GLN A 337 -15.28 -18.17 -19.40
CA GLN A 337 -15.76 -19.41 -18.79
C GLN A 337 -14.66 -20.43 -18.44
N ALA A 338 -13.40 -20.24 -18.89
CA ALA A 338 -12.31 -21.14 -18.54
C ALA A 338 -11.94 -21.01 -17.05
N SER A 339 -11.83 -22.15 -16.37
CA SER A 339 -11.48 -22.22 -14.96
C SER A 339 -10.06 -21.68 -14.70
N LEU A 340 -9.75 -21.29 -13.45
CA LEU A 340 -8.42 -20.78 -13.10
C LEU A 340 -7.30 -21.81 -13.36
N ILE A 341 -7.59 -23.11 -13.26
CA ILE A 341 -6.63 -24.18 -13.55
C ILE A 341 -6.35 -24.31 -15.05
N ASP A 342 -7.36 -24.13 -15.91
CA ASP A 342 -7.18 -24.14 -17.36
C ASP A 342 -6.37 -22.93 -17.84
N ARG A 343 -6.58 -21.75 -17.21
CA ARG A 343 -5.78 -20.56 -17.48
C ARG A 343 -4.32 -20.70 -17.05
N PHE A 344 -4.07 -21.44 -15.96
CA PHE A 344 -2.71 -21.75 -15.49
C PHE A 344 -2.01 -22.72 -16.45
N ILE A 345 -2.73 -23.73 -16.95
CA ILE A 345 -2.23 -24.70 -17.93
C ILE A 345 -1.95 -24.03 -19.28
N ASP A 346 -2.83 -23.16 -19.75
CA ASP A 346 -2.62 -22.38 -20.98
C ASP A 346 -1.38 -21.48 -20.91
N ALA A 347 -1.11 -20.89 -19.74
CA ALA A 347 0.09 -20.06 -19.51
C ALA A 347 1.37 -20.90 -19.51
N LEU A 348 1.32 -22.12 -18.96
CA LEU A 348 2.41 -23.10 -19.02
C LEU A 348 2.69 -23.53 -20.47
N GLU A 349 1.64 -23.80 -21.25
CA GLU A 349 1.78 -24.26 -22.64
C GLU A 349 2.40 -23.19 -23.56
N ARG A 350 2.20 -21.91 -23.24
CA ARG A 350 2.71 -20.77 -24.02
C ARG A 350 4.11 -20.30 -23.59
N ASP A 351 4.70 -20.89 -22.55
CA ASP A 351 5.93 -20.40 -21.88
C ASP A 351 5.83 -18.90 -21.50
N ASP A 352 4.62 -18.43 -21.20
CA ASP A 352 4.36 -17.03 -20.85
C ASP A 352 4.54 -16.83 -19.35
N LYS A 353 5.77 -16.49 -18.96
CA LYS A 353 6.18 -16.31 -17.56
C LYS A 353 5.37 -15.23 -16.82
N VAL A 354 4.78 -14.26 -17.54
CA VAL A 354 3.97 -13.19 -16.94
C VAL A 354 2.56 -13.71 -16.67
N ALA A 355 1.93 -14.38 -17.65
CA ALA A 355 0.64 -15.03 -17.47
C ALA A 355 0.69 -16.12 -16.38
N LEU A 356 1.80 -16.85 -16.31
CA LEU A 356 2.05 -17.88 -15.30
C LEU A 356 2.08 -17.30 -13.88
N SER A 357 2.79 -16.17 -13.71
CA SER A 357 2.89 -15.49 -12.42
C SER A 357 1.55 -14.90 -11.97
N LEU A 358 0.75 -14.42 -12.91
CA LEU A 358 -0.56 -13.81 -12.64
C LEU A 358 -1.63 -14.87 -12.33
N ALA A 359 -1.68 -15.95 -13.11
CA ALA A 359 -2.59 -17.09 -12.85
C ALA A 359 -2.30 -17.74 -11.49
N ARG A 360 -1.03 -17.86 -11.11
CA ARG A 360 -0.59 -18.33 -9.80
C ARG A 360 -1.09 -17.44 -8.67
N ALA A 361 -0.97 -16.11 -8.81
CA ALA A 361 -1.47 -15.16 -7.81
C ALA A 361 -3.01 -15.20 -7.67
N MET A 362 -3.74 -15.39 -8.77
CA MET A 362 -5.20 -15.47 -8.76
C MET A 362 -5.72 -16.78 -8.15
N TYR A 363 -5.06 -17.91 -8.40
CA TYR A 363 -5.41 -19.19 -7.76
C TYR A 363 -5.26 -19.09 -6.24
N ILE A 364 -4.14 -18.56 -5.74
CA ILE A 364 -3.86 -18.33 -4.31
C ILE A 364 -4.94 -17.46 -3.63
N ASN A 365 -5.54 -16.53 -4.37
CA ASN A 365 -6.55 -15.61 -3.87
C ASN A 365 -8.00 -16.08 -4.13
N SER A 366 -8.20 -17.24 -4.77
CA SER A 366 -9.52 -17.85 -5.00
C SER A 366 -10.02 -18.59 -3.76
N GLU A 367 -11.32 -18.89 -3.67
CA GLU A 367 -11.90 -19.65 -2.56
C GLU A 367 -11.24 -21.04 -2.43
N ASP A 368 -10.97 -21.71 -3.56
CA ASP A 368 -10.27 -22.99 -3.61
C ASP A 368 -8.80 -22.87 -3.14
N GLY A 369 -8.09 -21.81 -3.54
CA GLY A 369 -6.71 -21.57 -3.10
C GLY A 369 -6.61 -21.13 -1.64
N GLN A 370 -7.55 -20.32 -1.15
CA GLN A 370 -7.66 -19.94 0.26
C GLN A 370 -8.03 -21.16 1.11
N GLN A 371 -8.92 -22.04 0.64
CA GLN A 371 -9.23 -23.31 1.28
C GLN A 371 -8.01 -24.23 1.33
N LEU A 372 -7.25 -24.35 0.23
CA LEU A 372 -5.99 -25.10 0.19
C LEU A 372 -4.94 -24.55 1.16
N ILE A 373 -4.84 -23.22 1.29
CA ILE A 373 -3.95 -22.56 2.26
C ILE A 373 -4.42 -22.81 3.69
N GLN A 374 -5.73 -22.72 3.97
CA GLN A 374 -6.30 -23.03 5.28
C GLN A 374 -6.10 -24.49 5.66
N ASP A 375 -6.33 -25.42 4.73
CA ASP A 375 -6.10 -26.85 4.92
C ASP A 375 -4.61 -27.14 5.14
N SER A 376 -3.72 -26.43 4.41
CA SER A 376 -2.27 -26.51 4.59
C SER A 376 -1.80 -25.93 5.94
N MET A 377 -2.41 -24.85 6.43
CA MET A 377 -2.12 -24.25 7.73
C MET A 377 -2.65 -25.10 8.89
N ALA A 378 -3.86 -25.64 8.75
CA ALA A 378 -4.45 -26.59 9.70
C ALA A 378 -3.59 -27.86 9.79
N HIS A 379 -3.14 -28.38 8.65
CA HIS A 379 -2.27 -29.55 8.59
C HIS A 379 -0.84 -29.25 9.10
N ALA A 380 -0.31 -28.04 8.90
CA ALA A 380 0.96 -27.61 9.49
C ALA A 380 0.87 -27.45 11.03
N GLN A 381 -0.30 -27.06 11.55
CA GLN A 381 -0.58 -27.03 12.99
C GLN A 381 -0.74 -28.44 13.57
N GLU A 382 -1.43 -29.35 12.87
CA GLU A 382 -1.48 -30.78 13.21
C GLU A 382 -0.08 -31.39 13.23
N ARG A 383 0.77 -31.08 12.25
CA ARG A 383 2.17 -31.53 12.19
C ARG A 383 3.03 -30.95 13.31
N LYS A 384 2.79 -29.72 13.77
CA LYS A 384 3.43 -29.16 14.97
C LYS A 384 2.98 -29.89 16.24
N ALA A 385 1.69 -30.26 16.33
CA ALA A 385 1.14 -31.01 17.45
C ALA A 385 1.61 -32.47 17.46
N GLU A 386 1.69 -33.13 16.30
CA GLU A 386 2.23 -34.47 16.12
C GLU A 386 3.74 -34.52 16.31
N ALA A 387 4.51 -33.54 15.83
CA ALA A 387 5.95 -33.45 16.10
C ALA A 387 6.23 -33.23 17.59
N ALA A 388 5.41 -32.42 18.28
CA ALA A 388 5.48 -32.25 19.72
C ALA A 388 5.05 -33.53 20.49
N ALA A 389 4.08 -34.30 19.97
CA ALA A 389 3.67 -35.59 20.53
C ALA A 389 4.69 -36.72 20.26
N TYR A 390 5.34 -36.71 19.09
CA TYR A 390 6.38 -37.64 18.67
C TYR A 390 7.68 -37.44 19.47
N ILE A 391 8.03 -36.18 19.78
CA ILE A 391 9.14 -35.87 20.70
C ILE A 391 8.81 -36.33 22.14
N ARG A 392 7.54 -36.29 22.57
CA ARG A 392 7.12 -36.86 23.87
C ARG A 392 7.09 -38.40 23.90
N PHE A 393 6.86 -39.08 22.78
CA PHE A 393 6.78 -40.55 22.72
C PHE A 393 8.13 -41.25 22.55
N ARG A 394 9.13 -40.57 21.95
CA ARG A 394 10.47 -41.15 21.72
C ARG A 394 11.29 -41.33 23.01
N ASP A 395 10.99 -40.60 24.08
CA ASP A 395 11.64 -40.77 25.39
C ASP A 395 11.17 -42.03 26.15
N LEU A 396 10.23 -42.82 25.62
CA LEU A 396 9.65 -43.99 26.30
C LEU A 396 9.79 -45.33 25.57
N SER A 397 10.48 -45.41 24.42
CA SER A 397 10.67 -46.69 23.71
C SER A 397 12.07 -46.84 23.11
N ALA A 398 13.06 -46.98 23.99
CA ALA A 398 14.33 -47.60 23.62
C ALA A 398 14.12 -49.12 23.56
N ASN A 399 14.28 -49.73 22.37
CA ASN A 399 14.59 -51.14 22.24
C ASN A 399 15.75 -51.31 21.23
N PRO A 400 16.90 -51.94 21.58
CA PRO A 400 18.14 -51.85 20.81
C PRO A 400 18.36 -52.97 19.78
N ASP A 401 17.43 -53.91 19.58
CA ASP A 401 17.69 -55.13 18.80
C ASP A 401 16.74 -55.30 17.59
N GLY A 402 17.27 -55.05 16.39
CA GLY A 402 16.65 -55.40 15.09
C GLY A 402 17.64 -55.18 13.93
N PRO A 403 17.81 -56.13 12.99
CA PRO A 403 19.12 -56.41 12.38
C PRO A 403 19.49 -55.46 11.23
N SER A 404 20.75 -54.99 11.24
CA SER A 404 21.42 -54.52 10.02
C SER A 404 22.03 -55.71 9.30
N LEU A 405 21.77 -55.87 7.99
CA LEU A 405 22.73 -56.40 7.03
C LEU A 405 22.18 -56.32 5.59
N GLY A 406 22.96 -55.68 4.70
CA GLY A 406 22.74 -55.75 3.26
C GLY A 406 23.45 -54.66 2.46
N THR A 407 24.78 -54.71 2.37
CA THR A 407 25.55 -53.98 1.35
C THR A 407 25.21 -54.51 -0.04
N LEU A 408 24.56 -53.69 -0.88
CA LEU A 408 24.49 -53.90 -2.33
C LEU A 408 25.02 -52.66 -3.07
N THR A 409 26.26 -52.80 -3.53
CA THR A 409 26.91 -51.94 -4.52
C THR A 409 26.35 -52.28 -5.90
N GLY A 410 25.28 -51.60 -6.29
CA GLY A 410 24.71 -51.57 -7.63
C GLY A 410 23.91 -50.28 -7.73
N ARG A 411 24.10 -49.50 -8.79
CA ARG A 411 23.39 -48.22 -9.00
C ARG A 411 21.89 -48.45 -8.79
N ARG A 412 21.33 -47.82 -7.76
CA ARG A 412 19.96 -48.06 -7.30
C ARG A 412 18.99 -47.46 -8.31
N ASP A 413 17.93 -48.17 -8.63
CA ASP A 413 16.87 -47.69 -9.53
C ASP A 413 15.74 -47.07 -8.68
N PRO A 414 15.09 -45.96 -9.07
CA PRO A 414 13.99 -45.38 -8.31
C PRO A 414 12.79 -46.34 -8.13
N ARG A 415 12.72 -47.42 -8.91
CA ARG A 415 11.74 -48.51 -8.74
C ARG A 415 12.04 -49.39 -7.53
N ASP A 416 13.27 -49.42 -7.06
CA ASP A 416 13.68 -50.20 -5.90
C ASP A 416 13.22 -49.51 -4.62
N TRP A 417 12.59 -50.27 -3.70
CA TRP A 417 11.96 -49.72 -2.49
C TRP A 417 12.94 -49.02 -1.54
N ASP A 418 14.24 -49.33 -1.64
CA ASP A 418 15.32 -48.79 -0.82
C ASP A 418 16.08 -47.61 -1.50
N HIS A 419 15.59 -47.12 -2.64
CA HIS A 419 16.08 -45.91 -3.29
C HIS A 419 15.54 -44.64 -2.59
N PRO A 420 16.37 -43.60 -2.37
CA PRO A 420 15.91 -42.34 -1.74
C PRO A 420 14.71 -41.68 -2.44
N ASP A 421 14.71 -41.68 -3.78
CA ASP A 421 13.61 -41.13 -4.59
C ASP A 421 12.43 -42.09 -4.81
N HIS A 422 12.47 -43.32 -4.27
CA HIS A 422 11.45 -44.34 -4.55
C HIS A 422 10.03 -43.87 -4.22
N ALA A 423 9.91 -43.15 -3.10
CA ALA A 423 8.63 -42.66 -2.63
C ALA A 423 8.04 -41.65 -3.64
N LEU A 424 8.84 -40.69 -4.11
CA LEU A 424 8.40 -39.66 -5.07
C LEU A 424 8.11 -40.27 -6.45
N TYR A 425 9.00 -41.15 -6.93
CA TYR A 425 8.78 -41.93 -8.16
C TYR A 425 7.44 -42.68 -8.12
N SER A 426 7.18 -43.40 -7.03
CA SER A 426 5.97 -44.20 -6.88
C SER A 426 4.70 -43.36 -6.82
N ALA A 427 4.77 -42.17 -6.20
CA ALA A 427 3.65 -41.24 -6.14
C ALA A 427 3.29 -40.72 -7.54
N ILE A 428 4.30 -40.28 -8.31
CA ILE A 428 4.13 -39.79 -9.69
C ILE A 428 3.66 -40.91 -10.62
N ARG A 429 4.28 -42.10 -10.56
CA ARG A 429 3.94 -43.24 -11.43
C ARG A 429 2.49 -43.71 -11.28
N ARG A 430 1.91 -43.55 -10.08
CA ARG A 430 0.52 -43.92 -9.77
C ARG A 430 -0.51 -43.01 -10.44
N GLU A 431 -0.14 -41.76 -10.69
CA GLU A 431 -1.01 -40.76 -11.30
C GLU A 431 -0.83 -40.68 -12.83
N LEU A 432 0.28 -41.20 -13.34
CA LEU A 432 0.52 -41.33 -14.78
C LEU A 432 -0.27 -42.50 -15.40
N PRO A 433 -0.75 -42.35 -16.65
CA PRO A 433 -1.41 -43.43 -17.37
C PRO A 433 -0.59 -44.72 -17.46
N PRO A 434 -1.20 -45.91 -17.44
CA PRO A 434 -0.49 -47.19 -17.44
C PRO A 434 0.48 -47.37 -18.62
N GLN A 435 0.18 -46.77 -19.78
CA GLN A 435 0.98 -46.83 -21.00
C GLN A 435 2.29 -46.01 -20.97
N VAL A 436 2.46 -45.13 -19.98
CA VAL A 436 3.71 -44.39 -19.80
C VAL A 436 4.79 -45.35 -19.29
N SER A 437 5.95 -45.35 -19.94
CA SER A 437 7.08 -46.20 -19.54
C SER A 437 7.66 -45.78 -18.19
N ASP A 438 8.33 -46.71 -17.51
CA ASP A 438 8.98 -46.42 -16.23
C ASP A 438 10.09 -45.37 -16.38
N GLU A 439 10.82 -45.38 -17.51
CA GLU A 439 11.83 -44.37 -17.85
C GLU A 439 11.22 -42.98 -18.02
N ALA A 440 10.04 -42.89 -18.65
CA ALA A 440 9.31 -41.62 -18.77
C ALA A 440 8.79 -41.15 -17.41
N ALA A 441 8.26 -42.05 -16.57
CA ALA A 441 7.84 -41.72 -15.20
C ALA A 441 9.02 -41.26 -14.33
N ALA A 442 10.19 -41.89 -14.46
CA ALA A 442 11.41 -41.47 -13.77
C ALA A 442 11.93 -40.12 -14.29
N HIS A 443 11.77 -39.84 -15.59
CA HIS A 443 12.10 -38.54 -16.16
C HIS A 443 11.17 -37.44 -15.63
N VAL A 444 9.87 -37.70 -15.51
CA VAL A 444 8.89 -36.80 -14.86
C VAL A 444 9.28 -36.51 -13.41
N MET A 445 9.68 -37.53 -12.65
CA MET A 445 10.19 -37.39 -11.28
C MET A 445 11.44 -36.49 -11.22
N LEU A 446 12.37 -36.65 -12.15
CA LEU A 446 13.56 -35.79 -12.22
C LEU A 446 13.19 -34.32 -12.49
N GLN A 447 12.27 -34.06 -13.41
CA GLN A 447 11.77 -32.70 -13.68
C GLN A 447 11.07 -32.10 -12.45
N ALA A 448 10.28 -32.90 -11.73
CA ALA A 448 9.65 -32.49 -10.47
C ALA A 448 10.70 -32.09 -9.41
N LYS A 449 11.77 -32.89 -9.29
CA LYS A 449 12.86 -32.64 -8.35
C LYS A 449 13.65 -31.37 -8.69
N GLN A 450 13.87 -31.10 -9.98
CA GLN A 450 14.46 -29.84 -10.45
C GLN A 450 13.59 -28.61 -10.11
N ALA A 451 12.27 -28.78 -10.09
CA ALA A 451 11.33 -27.75 -9.65
C ALA A 451 11.19 -27.65 -8.11
N GLY A 452 11.91 -28.48 -7.36
CA GLY A 452 11.90 -28.48 -5.89
C GLY A 452 10.88 -29.40 -5.23
N ILE A 453 10.16 -30.22 -5.99
CA ILE A 453 9.27 -31.28 -5.48
C ILE A 453 10.15 -32.49 -5.21
N VAL A 454 10.62 -32.65 -3.97
CA VAL A 454 11.68 -33.62 -3.64
C VAL A 454 11.16 -34.85 -2.90
N GLU A 455 9.91 -34.81 -2.44
CA GLU A 455 9.25 -35.94 -1.76
C GLU A 455 7.73 -35.99 -2.04
N PRO A 456 7.05 -37.15 -1.85
CA PRO A 456 5.62 -37.28 -2.15
C PRO A 456 4.71 -36.29 -1.46
N ARG A 457 5.11 -35.80 -0.28
CA ARG A 457 4.32 -34.81 0.45
C ARG A 457 4.34 -33.45 -0.23
N ASP A 458 5.38 -33.15 -1.00
CA ASP A 458 5.48 -31.93 -1.81
C ASP A 458 4.62 -32.03 -3.06
N LEU A 459 4.25 -33.25 -3.50
CA LEU A 459 3.43 -33.48 -4.69
C LEU A 459 1.94 -33.20 -4.38
N ASP A 460 1.33 -32.36 -5.20
CA ASP A 460 -0.09 -32.04 -5.16
C ASP A 460 -0.88 -32.90 -6.17
N GLY A 461 -0.33 -33.07 -7.38
CA GLY A 461 -0.88 -33.99 -8.37
C GLY A 461 -0.09 -34.02 -9.68
N VAL A 462 -0.40 -35.01 -10.52
CA VAL A 462 0.12 -35.19 -11.86
C VAL A 462 -1.02 -35.30 -12.86
N GLU A 463 -1.01 -34.45 -13.88
CA GLU A 463 -1.99 -34.46 -14.96
C GLU A 463 -1.31 -34.70 -16.31
N VAL A 464 -1.93 -35.50 -17.18
CA VAL A 464 -1.45 -35.72 -18.55
C VAL A 464 -2.39 -35.07 -19.55
N ARG A 465 -1.87 -34.13 -20.34
CA ARG A 465 -2.57 -33.47 -21.44
C ARG A 465 -1.66 -33.41 -22.65
N ASN A 466 -2.21 -33.67 -23.86
CA ASN A 466 -1.49 -33.52 -25.13
C ASN A 466 -0.09 -34.18 -25.14
N ASP A 467 0.00 -35.44 -24.70
CA ASP A 467 1.24 -36.21 -24.58
C ASP A 467 2.32 -35.56 -23.68
N ARG A 468 1.92 -34.74 -22.71
CA ARG A 468 2.80 -34.12 -21.73
C ARG A 468 2.28 -34.37 -20.32
N ALA A 469 3.18 -34.74 -19.41
CA ALA A 469 2.90 -34.84 -17.98
C ALA A 469 3.22 -33.50 -17.31
N PHE A 470 2.28 -32.99 -16.53
CA PHE A 470 2.42 -31.81 -15.69
C PHE A 470 2.42 -32.26 -14.24
N VAL A 471 3.39 -31.79 -13.46
CA VAL A 471 3.57 -32.13 -12.05
C VAL A 471 3.39 -30.85 -11.25
N ALA A 472 2.40 -30.83 -10.36
CA ALA A 472 2.14 -29.74 -9.45
C ALA A 472 2.60 -30.11 -8.03
N GLY A 473 3.27 -29.17 -7.37
CA GLY A 473 3.69 -29.30 -5.98
C GLY A 473 2.95 -28.34 -5.06
N LYS A 474 2.73 -28.77 -3.81
CA LYS A 474 1.97 -28.05 -2.76
C LYS A 474 2.59 -26.74 -2.32
N HIS A 475 3.87 -26.55 -2.62
CA HIS A 475 4.59 -25.29 -2.39
C HIS A 475 4.72 -24.45 -3.66
N LEU A 476 3.72 -24.57 -4.56
CA LEU A 476 3.61 -23.81 -5.80
C LEU A 476 4.80 -24.05 -6.74
N GLN A 477 5.31 -25.27 -6.71
CA GLN A 477 6.34 -25.80 -7.60
C GLN A 477 5.62 -26.44 -8.78
N ALA A 478 6.16 -26.31 -9.99
CA ALA A 478 5.56 -26.91 -11.16
C ALA A 478 6.65 -27.40 -12.11
N ALA A 479 6.44 -28.58 -12.68
CA ALA A 479 7.31 -29.17 -13.69
C ALA A 479 6.47 -29.79 -14.81
N HIS A 480 7.09 -30.03 -15.95
CA HIS A 480 6.47 -30.83 -17.00
C HIS A 480 7.49 -31.70 -17.71
N ALA A 481 7.03 -32.78 -18.32
CA ALA A 481 7.83 -33.61 -19.22
C ALA A 481 7.00 -34.03 -20.43
N ASP A 482 7.59 -33.90 -21.61
CA ASP A 482 7.01 -34.41 -22.85
C ASP A 482 7.11 -35.95 -22.87
N LEU A 483 5.96 -36.62 -22.93
CA LEU A 483 5.82 -38.08 -22.96
C LEU A 483 5.88 -38.64 -24.38
N SER A 484 5.83 -37.78 -25.41
CA SER A 484 5.97 -38.19 -26.82
C SER A 484 7.43 -38.37 -27.24
N GLN A 485 8.37 -37.84 -26.46
CA GLN A 485 9.81 -37.98 -26.68
C GLN A 485 10.36 -39.23 -25.99
N ASP A 486 11.36 -39.86 -26.61
CA ASP A 486 12.09 -40.95 -25.97
C ASP A 486 12.78 -40.42 -24.69
N PRO A 487 12.44 -40.94 -23.51
CA PRO A 487 13.03 -40.46 -22.26
C PRO A 487 14.51 -40.83 -22.19
N PRO A 488 15.33 -40.05 -21.45
CA PRO A 488 16.72 -40.42 -21.20
C PRO A 488 16.82 -41.82 -20.58
N PRO A 489 17.89 -42.59 -20.83
CA PRO A 489 18.09 -43.88 -20.18
C PRO A 489 18.05 -43.75 -18.66
N MET A 490 17.44 -44.70 -17.95
CA MET A 490 17.29 -44.68 -16.48
C MET A 490 18.60 -44.38 -15.73
N ARG A 491 19.72 -44.92 -16.22
CA ARG A 491 21.06 -44.69 -15.65
C ARG A 491 21.55 -43.23 -15.75
N GLU A 492 21.04 -42.47 -16.71
CA GLU A 492 21.28 -41.04 -16.83
C GLU A 492 20.42 -40.27 -15.83
N ILE A 493 19.12 -40.59 -15.77
CA ILE A 493 18.15 -39.96 -14.87
C ILE A 493 18.60 -40.07 -13.41
N VAL A 494 19.01 -41.27 -12.97
CA VAL A 494 19.53 -41.50 -11.60
C VAL A 494 20.76 -40.65 -11.32
N ARG A 495 21.71 -40.58 -12.27
CA ARG A 495 22.94 -39.79 -12.09
C ARG A 495 22.61 -38.30 -11.95
N GLN A 496 21.66 -37.80 -12.73
CA GLN A 496 21.25 -36.40 -12.66
C GLN A 496 20.50 -36.09 -11.37
N SER A 497 19.67 -37.03 -10.88
CA SER A 497 19.00 -36.91 -9.57
C SER A 497 20.01 -36.84 -8.41
N GLU A 498 21.02 -37.71 -8.42
CA GLU A 498 22.08 -37.71 -7.39
C GLU A 498 22.90 -36.41 -7.38
N LEU A 499 23.15 -35.82 -8.55
CA LEU A 499 23.86 -34.54 -8.66
C LEU A 499 23.02 -33.39 -8.07
N LEU A 500 21.71 -33.38 -8.30
CA LEU A 500 20.79 -32.41 -7.70
C LEU A 500 20.78 -32.52 -6.18
N ASP A 501 20.78 -33.73 -5.63
CA ASP A 501 20.84 -33.94 -4.17
C ASP A 501 22.13 -33.38 -3.55
N GLN A 502 23.26 -33.59 -4.21
CA GLN A 502 24.55 -33.06 -3.77
C GLN A 502 24.57 -31.53 -3.81
N GLN A 503 24.03 -30.94 -4.87
CA GLN A 503 23.95 -29.48 -5.00
C GLN A 503 23.04 -28.86 -3.93
N MET A 504 21.84 -29.41 -3.74
CA MET A 504 20.92 -28.94 -2.69
C MET A 504 21.50 -29.09 -1.28
N ALA A 505 22.29 -30.13 -1.02
CA ALA A 505 22.98 -30.31 0.25
C ALA A 505 24.07 -29.24 0.48
N GLN A 506 24.81 -28.88 -0.57
CA GLN A 506 25.84 -27.83 -0.51
C GLN A 506 25.20 -26.45 -0.28
N ASP A 507 24.12 -26.12 -1.00
CA ASP A 507 23.42 -24.85 -0.87
C ASP A 507 22.83 -24.68 0.54
N ARG A 508 22.24 -25.75 1.11
CA ARG A 508 21.76 -25.75 2.50
C ARG A 508 22.88 -25.53 3.51
N ALA A 509 24.04 -26.15 3.30
CA ALA A 509 25.19 -25.97 4.18
C ALA A 509 25.74 -24.54 4.14
N GLN A 510 25.81 -23.94 2.94
CA GLN A 510 26.24 -22.56 2.75
C GLN A 510 25.26 -21.55 3.37
N TRP A 511 23.96 -21.77 3.18
CA TRP A 511 22.91 -20.94 3.78
C TRP A 511 22.94 -20.97 5.31
N LEU A 512 23.12 -22.15 5.91
CA LEU A 512 23.29 -22.30 7.36
C LEU A 512 24.55 -21.59 7.88
N ALA A 513 25.65 -21.63 7.13
CA ALA A 513 26.88 -20.92 7.48
C ALA A 513 26.67 -19.39 7.45
N GLN A 514 25.99 -18.87 6.42
CA GLN A 514 25.68 -17.45 6.28
C GLN A 514 24.74 -16.94 7.39
N GLN A 515 23.74 -17.74 7.76
CA GLN A 515 22.85 -17.46 8.91
C GLN A 515 23.63 -17.37 10.23
N GLN A 516 24.61 -18.26 10.44
CA GLN A 516 25.46 -18.23 11.65
C GLN A 516 26.42 -17.03 11.68
N GLU A 517 26.92 -16.56 10.53
CA GLU A 517 27.72 -15.34 10.43
C GLU A 517 26.89 -14.07 10.69
N LEU A 518 25.67 -13.99 10.15
CA LEU A 518 24.74 -12.89 10.41
C LEU A 518 24.35 -12.81 11.89
N ALA A 519 24.12 -13.95 12.54
CA ALA A 519 23.84 -14.03 13.97
C ALA A 519 25.04 -13.61 14.86
N ARG A 520 26.27 -13.75 14.37
CA ARG A 520 27.49 -13.30 15.07
C ARG A 520 27.80 -11.81 14.87
N SER A 521 27.20 -11.17 13.87
CA SER A 521 27.53 -9.80 13.43
C SER A 521 26.50 -8.75 13.89
N GLY A 522 25.47 -9.15 14.64
CA GLY A 522 24.45 -8.23 15.18
C GLY A 522 25.00 -7.32 16.30
N PRO A 523 24.45 -6.11 16.53
CA PRO A 523 24.99 -5.16 17.50
C PRO A 523 24.87 -5.69 18.92
N SER A 524 26.01 -5.74 19.63
CA SER A 524 26.03 -5.92 21.09
C SER A 524 25.33 -4.74 21.76
N ILE A 525 24.12 -4.94 22.26
CA ILE A 525 23.47 -4.01 23.19
C ILE A 525 24.22 -4.12 24.51
N SER A 526 25.20 -3.25 24.70
CA SER A 526 25.84 -3.01 26.00
C SER A 526 24.85 -2.27 26.89
N ARG A 527 24.59 -2.84 28.07
CA ARG A 527 23.73 -2.30 29.13
C ARG A 527 24.22 -0.97 29.69
#